data_AF-A0A1Q3E1N1-F1
#
_entry.id   AF-A0A1Q3E1N1-F1
#
_cell.length_a   1.000
_cell.length_b   1.000
_cell.length_c   1.000
_cell.angle_alpha   90.00
_cell.angle_beta   90.00
_cell.angle_gamma   90.00
#
_symmetry.space_group_name_H-M   'P 1'
#
loop_
_entity.id
_entity.type
_entity.pdbx_description
1 polymer ?
#
loop_
_entity_poly.entity_id
_entity_poly.type
_entity_poly.pdbx_seq_one_letter_code
_entity_poly.pdbx_strand_id
1 'polypeptide(L)'
;MEATWNSGWWDFHPLSEYPRKPVEWSNSSVIFTAHALQPLIIARHFSSSRQFNIPFPAPISSNLNAYDPPTIITCSPDDRWLFAFFPGRGEDGLCCLWHRGVELDNWSVKEWWLFAQSAGVVAARWLGVDH
;
A
#
# COMPACT_ATOMS: atom_id res chain seq x y z
N MET A 1 -9.62 29.83 29.94
CA MET A 1 -9.78 29.49 28.52
C MET A 1 -9.64 27.99 28.41
N GLU A 2 -10.76 27.26 28.40
CA GLU A 2 -10.74 25.81 28.15
C GLU A 2 -10.65 25.60 26.64
N ALA A 3 -9.59 24.94 26.20
CA ALA A 3 -9.50 24.44 24.84
C ALA A 3 -10.46 23.26 24.70
N THR A 4 -11.62 23.49 24.07
CA THR A 4 -12.55 22.42 23.71
C THR A 4 -11.89 21.58 22.62
N TRP A 5 -11.34 20.43 23.02
CA TRP A 5 -10.87 19.41 22.10
C TRP A 5 -12.06 18.85 21.31
N ASN A 6 -12.21 19.30 20.06
CA ASN A 6 -13.16 18.75 19.12
C ASN A 6 -12.47 17.64 18.33
N SER A 7 -12.64 16.40 18.77
CA SER A 7 -12.24 15.25 17.96
C SER A 7 -13.25 15.04 16.84
N GLY A 8 -12.78 15.03 15.59
CA GLY A 8 -13.59 14.70 14.43
C GLY A 8 -13.77 13.19 14.30
N TRP A 9 -14.75 12.75 13.50
CA TRP A 9 -14.99 11.33 13.26
C TRP A 9 -13.79 10.60 12.63
N TRP A 10 -12.90 11.33 11.93
CA TRP A 10 -11.62 10.83 11.43
C TRP A 10 -10.61 10.46 12.53
N ASP A 11 -10.68 11.06 13.72
CA ASP A 11 -9.80 10.73 14.85
C ASP A 11 -10.13 9.35 15.45
N PHE A 12 -11.34 8.86 15.22
CA PHE A 12 -11.84 7.57 15.72
C PHE A 12 -11.81 6.45 14.66
N HIS A 13 -11.65 6.79 13.39
CA HIS A 13 -11.54 5.82 12.29
C HIS A 13 -10.42 4.77 12.49
N PRO A 14 -9.23 5.11 13.06
CA PRO A 14 -8.19 4.13 13.33
C PRO A 14 -8.52 3.13 14.45
N LEU A 15 -9.56 3.39 15.26
CA LEU A 15 -9.98 2.54 16.37
C LEU A 15 -11.05 1.52 15.97
N SER A 16 -11.78 1.77 14.87
CA SER A 16 -12.79 0.86 14.34
C SER A 16 -12.24 -0.16 13.32
N GLU A 17 -11.13 0.16 12.64
CA GLU A 17 -10.51 -0.72 11.65
C GLU A 17 -9.22 -1.33 12.22
N TYR A 18 -9.36 -2.39 13.03
CA TYR A 18 -8.24 -3.28 13.33
C TYR A 18 -8.31 -4.51 12.42
N PRO A 19 -7.21 -4.88 11.73
CA PRO A 19 -5.91 -4.21 11.70
C PRO A 19 -5.92 -2.90 10.90
N ARG A 20 -5.07 -1.93 11.32
CA ARG A 20 -4.84 -0.67 10.58
C ARG A 20 -4.42 -0.99 9.15
N LYS A 21 -5.27 -0.64 8.19
CA LYS A 21 -4.95 -0.78 6.77
C LYS A 21 -3.83 0.20 6.42
N PRO A 22 -2.78 -0.23 5.69
CA PRO A 22 -1.73 0.68 5.30
C PRO A 22 -2.30 1.74 4.37
N VAL A 23 -1.94 2.99 4.67
CA VAL A 23 -2.20 4.17 3.86
C VAL A 23 -0.85 4.85 3.66
N GLU A 24 -0.51 5.12 2.41
CA GLU A 24 0.73 5.80 2.05
C GLU A 24 0.41 7.00 1.17
N TRP A 25 1.01 8.15 1.49
CA TRP A 25 0.85 9.36 0.71
C TRP A 25 2.14 9.70 -0.01
N SER A 26 2.04 9.74 -1.34
CA SER A 26 3.10 10.15 -2.25
C SER A 26 3.23 11.67 -2.34
N ASN A 27 4.44 12.14 -2.68
CA ASN A 27 4.73 13.57 -2.87
C ASN A 27 3.96 14.18 -4.07
N SER A 28 3.55 13.34 -5.03
CA SER A 28 2.71 13.67 -6.18
C SER A 28 1.22 13.67 -5.87
N SER A 29 0.84 13.80 -4.60
CA SER A 29 -0.57 13.86 -4.16
C SER A 29 -1.40 12.61 -4.49
N VAL A 30 -0.76 11.44 -4.53
CA VAL A 30 -1.42 10.14 -4.69
C VAL A 30 -1.49 9.44 -3.34
N ILE A 31 -2.68 8.97 -2.97
CA ILE A 31 -2.92 8.19 -1.77
C ILE A 31 -3.07 6.72 -2.19
N PHE A 32 -2.22 5.85 -1.65
CA PHE A 32 -2.31 4.41 -1.83
C PHE A 32 -2.95 3.77 -0.60
N THR A 33 -3.92 2.87 -0.83
CA THR A 33 -4.62 2.17 0.24
C THR A 33 -4.76 0.69 -0.09
N ALA A 34 -4.75 -0.15 0.94
CA ALA A 34 -5.11 -1.55 0.81
C ALA A 34 -6.63 -1.71 0.57
N HIS A 35 -7.01 -2.60 -0.34
CA HIS A 35 -8.40 -3.04 -0.44
C HIS A 35 -8.82 -3.78 0.85
N ALA A 36 -10.11 -3.73 1.20
CA ALA A 36 -10.59 -4.26 2.47
C ALA A 36 -10.42 -5.78 2.64
N LEU A 37 -10.49 -6.55 1.55
CA LEU A 37 -10.57 -8.02 1.59
C LEU A 37 -9.74 -8.74 0.53
N GLN A 38 -9.16 -8.01 -0.42
CA GLN A 38 -8.47 -8.59 -1.57
C GLN A 38 -7.02 -8.11 -1.58
N PRO A 39 -6.07 -8.88 -2.14
CA PRO A 39 -4.65 -8.52 -2.28
C PRO A 39 -4.45 -7.45 -3.37
N LEU A 40 -5.11 -6.30 -3.20
CA LEU A 40 -5.19 -5.20 -4.16
C LEU A 40 -4.80 -3.88 -3.49
N ILE A 41 -4.06 -3.06 -4.22
CA ILE A 41 -3.77 -1.66 -3.85
C ILE A 41 -4.61 -0.74 -4.73
N ILE A 42 -5.34 0.16 -4.09
CA ILE A 42 -6.10 1.22 -4.74
C ILE A 42 -5.31 2.51 -4.59
N ALA A 43 -5.15 3.23 -5.69
CA ALA A 43 -4.54 4.54 -5.70
C ALA A 43 -5.61 5.60 -6.00
N ARG A 44 -5.53 6.74 -5.31
CA ARG A 44 -6.39 7.90 -5.54
C ARG A 44 -5.54 9.14 -5.67
N HIS A 45 -5.65 9.81 -6.80
CA HIS A 45 -5.09 11.16 -6.94
C HIS A 45 -5.99 12.15 -6.20
N PHE A 46 -5.42 12.87 -5.24
CA PHE A 46 -6.18 13.69 -4.30
C PHE A 46 -6.91 14.86 -5.00
N SER A 47 -6.21 15.62 -5.83
CA SER A 47 -6.76 16.85 -6.41
C SER A 47 -7.85 16.60 -7.47
N SER A 48 -7.71 15.53 -8.27
CA SER A 48 -8.73 15.17 -9.29
C SER A 48 -9.75 14.14 -8.80
N SER A 49 -9.57 13.58 -7.59
CA SER A 49 -10.36 12.45 -7.07
C SER A 49 -10.40 11.20 -7.97
N ARG A 50 -9.52 11.12 -8.98
CA ARG A 50 -9.45 9.97 -9.89
C ARG A 50 -8.83 8.79 -9.15
N GLN A 51 -9.49 7.64 -9.25
CA GLN A 51 -9.04 6.38 -8.68
C GLN A 51 -8.55 5.43 -9.77
N PHE A 52 -7.53 4.65 -9.46
CA PHE A 52 -6.99 3.62 -10.32
C PHE A 52 -6.41 2.47 -9.48
N ASN A 53 -6.31 1.29 -10.08
CA ASN A 53 -5.79 0.10 -9.43
C ASN A 53 -4.32 -0.09 -9.79
N ILE A 54 -3.50 -0.48 -8.81
CA ILE A 54 -2.14 -0.93 -9.09
C ILE A 54 -2.20 -2.34 -9.68
N PRO A 55 -1.45 -2.63 -10.77
CA PRO A 55 -1.52 -3.93 -11.43
C PRO A 55 -1.00 -5.06 -10.54
N PHE A 56 -1.64 -6.22 -10.64
CA PHE A 56 -1.24 -7.40 -9.89
C PHE A 56 0.09 -7.98 -10.41
N PRO A 57 0.96 -8.48 -9.51
CA PRO A 57 2.05 -9.36 -9.89
C PRO A 57 1.51 -10.74 -10.32
N ALA A 58 2.31 -11.50 -11.07
CA ALA A 58 1.90 -12.79 -11.62
C ALA A 58 1.37 -13.79 -10.55
N PRO A 59 2.00 -13.95 -9.36
CA PRO A 59 1.50 -14.86 -8.34
C PRO A 59 0.09 -14.53 -7.86
N ILE A 60 -0.19 -13.25 -7.58
CA ILE A 60 -1.52 -12.80 -7.15
C ILE A 60 -2.55 -12.98 -8.28
N SER A 61 -2.17 -12.69 -9.52
CA SER A 61 -3.08 -12.88 -10.67
C SER A 61 -3.45 -14.34 -10.90
N SER A 62 -2.58 -15.28 -10.52
CA SER A 62 -2.82 -16.71 -10.66
C SER A 62 -3.75 -17.28 -9.59
N ASN A 63 -3.70 -16.73 -8.37
CA ASN A 63 -4.57 -17.14 -7.28
C ASN A 63 -4.81 -15.98 -6.28
N LEU A 64 -5.93 -15.26 -6.45
CA LEU A 64 -6.30 -14.14 -5.58
C LEU A 64 -6.64 -14.54 -4.14
N ASN A 65 -6.97 -15.81 -3.90
CA ASN A 65 -7.37 -16.29 -2.56
C ASN A 65 -6.17 -16.75 -1.72
N ALA A 66 -4.99 -16.79 -2.31
CA ALA A 66 -3.76 -17.25 -1.68
C ALA A 66 -3.15 -16.16 -0.76
N TYR A 67 -3.47 -14.88 -1.03
CA TYR A 67 -2.91 -13.74 -0.33
C TYR A 67 -3.96 -12.87 0.33
N ASP A 68 -3.60 -12.26 1.46
CA ASP A 68 -4.37 -11.24 2.14
C ASP A 68 -4.12 -9.83 1.55
N PRO A 69 -4.96 -8.83 1.89
CA PRO A 69 -4.66 -7.43 1.63
C PRO A 69 -3.24 -7.04 2.07
N PRO A 70 -2.60 -6.09 1.37
CA PRO A 70 -1.25 -5.69 1.73
C PRO A 70 -1.24 -5.07 3.12
N THR A 71 -0.25 -5.45 3.94
CA THR A 71 -0.08 -4.91 5.29
C THR A 71 0.97 -3.81 5.35
N ILE A 72 1.84 -3.75 4.33
CA ILE A 72 2.81 -2.68 4.13
C ILE A 72 2.60 -2.10 2.72
N ILE A 73 2.55 -0.79 2.63
CA ILE A 73 2.61 -0.02 1.39
C ILE A 73 3.53 1.16 1.66
N THR A 74 4.54 1.36 0.82
CA THR A 74 5.45 2.52 0.92
C THR A 74 5.84 3.00 -0.45
N CYS A 75 5.88 4.32 -0.65
CA CYS A 75 6.31 4.93 -1.90
C CYS A 75 7.70 5.55 -1.74
N SER A 76 8.49 5.55 -2.81
CA SER A 76 9.82 6.18 -2.75
C SER A 76 9.67 7.70 -2.66
N PRO A 77 10.64 8.42 -2.05
CA PRO A 77 10.58 9.88 -1.94
C PRO A 77 10.47 10.64 -3.27
N ASP A 78 10.92 10.02 -4.37
CA ASP A 78 10.84 10.56 -5.73
C ASP A 78 9.58 10.13 -6.50
N ASP A 79 8.63 9.44 -5.84
CA ASP A 79 7.40 8.88 -6.40
C ASP A 79 7.59 7.92 -7.59
N ARG A 80 8.80 7.43 -7.84
CA ARG A 80 9.05 6.53 -8.99
C ARG A 80 8.81 5.07 -8.66
N TRP A 81 8.86 4.71 -7.38
CA TRP A 81 8.75 3.34 -6.94
C TRP A 81 7.68 3.18 -5.87
N LEU A 82 7.05 2.00 -5.88
CA LEU A 82 6.08 1.57 -4.90
C LEU A 82 6.50 0.19 -4.44
N PHE A 83 6.49 -0.01 -3.14
CA PHE A 83 6.71 -1.31 -2.50
C PHE A 83 5.48 -1.70 -1.70
N ALA A 84 5.12 -2.97 -1.75
CA ALA A 84 4.12 -3.53 -0.86
C ALA A 84 4.42 -4.99 -0.49
N PHE A 85 3.89 -5.39 0.66
CA PHE A 85 3.93 -6.76 1.14
C PHE A 85 2.52 -7.31 1.34
N PHE A 86 2.24 -8.47 0.74
CA PHE A 86 0.99 -9.21 0.88
C PHE A 86 1.26 -10.48 1.71
N PRO A 87 0.61 -10.64 2.88
CA PRO A 87 0.72 -11.88 3.64
C PRO A 87 0.10 -13.06 2.87
N GLY A 88 0.72 -14.24 2.96
CA GLY A 88 0.17 -15.48 2.42
C GLY A 88 -0.80 -16.15 3.40
N ARG A 89 -1.88 -16.75 2.89
CA ARG A 89 -2.88 -17.50 3.66
C ARG A 89 -2.50 -18.97 3.75
N GLY A 90 -1.62 -19.29 4.69
CA GLY A 90 -1.11 -20.67 4.81
C GLY A 90 0.11 -20.95 3.92
N GLU A 91 0.63 -19.93 3.24
CA GLU A 91 1.79 -19.99 2.35
C GLU A 91 2.73 -18.79 2.56
N ASP A 92 3.82 -18.75 1.81
CA ASP A 92 4.77 -17.64 1.85
C ASP A 92 4.10 -16.32 1.43
N GLY A 93 4.47 -15.24 2.12
CA GLY A 93 4.06 -13.90 1.72
C GLY A 93 4.76 -13.43 0.45
N LEU A 94 4.25 -12.36 -0.13
CA LEU A 94 4.74 -11.82 -1.39
C LEU A 94 5.15 -10.36 -1.24
N CYS A 95 6.42 -10.08 -1.49
CA CYS A 95 6.93 -8.73 -1.65
C CYS A 95 6.83 -8.32 -3.12
N CYS A 96 6.40 -7.10 -3.37
CA CYS A 96 6.17 -6.59 -4.72
C CYS A 96 6.78 -5.20 -4.86
N LEU A 97 7.41 -4.98 -6.01
CA LEU A 97 8.01 -3.71 -6.39
C LEU A 97 7.45 -3.27 -7.74
N TRP A 98 6.90 -2.06 -7.78
CA TRP A 98 6.43 -1.43 -9.00
C TRP A 98 7.24 -0.18 -9.31
N HIS A 99 7.31 0.14 -10.59
CA HIS A 99 7.86 1.39 -11.09
C HIS A 99 6.79 2.16 -11.85
N ARG A 100 6.73 3.46 -11.59
CA ARG A 100 5.80 4.39 -12.21
C ARG A 100 6.25 4.74 -13.64
N GLY A 101 5.30 4.77 -14.56
CA GLY A 101 5.48 5.31 -15.91
C GLY A 101 5.48 6.84 -15.90
N VAL A 102 5.32 7.43 -17.08
CA VAL A 102 5.24 8.89 -17.23
C VAL A 102 3.97 9.43 -16.57
N GLU A 103 2.85 8.74 -16.76
CA GLU A 103 1.54 9.09 -16.20
C GLU A 103 1.42 8.59 -14.75
N LEU A 104 0.66 9.30 -13.92
CA LEU A 104 0.49 8.98 -12.49
C LEU A 104 -0.20 7.64 -12.25
N ASP A 105 -1.11 7.25 -13.14
CA ASP A 105 -1.89 6.01 -13.10
C ASP A 105 -1.23 4.85 -13.86
N ASN A 106 -0.10 5.09 -14.50
CA ASN A 106 0.63 4.06 -15.23
C ASN A 106 1.69 3.44 -14.33
N TRP A 107 1.45 2.22 -13.86
CA TRP A 107 2.39 1.46 -13.02
C TRP A 107 2.71 0.13 -13.69
N SER A 108 3.92 -0.36 -13.47
CA SER A 108 4.36 -1.67 -13.98
C SER A 108 5.04 -2.45 -12.88
N VAL A 109 4.70 -3.74 -12.75
CA VAL A 109 5.41 -4.67 -11.88
C VAL A 109 6.84 -4.78 -12.39
N LYS A 110 7.82 -4.51 -11.54
CA LYS A 110 9.24 -4.68 -11.86
C LYS A 110 9.78 -5.96 -11.29
N GLU A 111 9.47 -6.23 -10.03
CA GLU A 111 9.97 -7.42 -9.35
C GLU A 111 8.98 -7.87 -8.28
N TRP A 112 9.02 -9.16 -7.98
CA TRP A 112 8.36 -9.74 -6.84
C TRP A 112 9.20 -10.91 -6.32
N TRP A 113 9.12 -11.16 -5.02
CA TRP A 113 9.81 -12.29 -4.39
C TRP A 113 9.00 -12.79 -3.20
N LEU A 114 9.19 -14.08 -2.90
CA LEU A 114 8.56 -14.71 -1.77
C LEU A 114 9.27 -14.34 -0.47
N PHE A 115 8.50 -14.29 0.59
CA PHE A 115 8.98 -14.07 1.95
C PHE A 115 8.38 -15.15 2.84
N ALA A 116 9.23 -15.86 3.60
CA ALA A 116 8.79 -17.02 4.36
C ALA A 116 7.57 -16.70 5.23
N GLN A 117 6.59 -17.60 5.26
CA GLN A 117 5.29 -17.45 5.94
C GLN A 117 5.38 -16.89 7.38
N SER A 118 6.44 -17.22 8.12
CA SER A 118 6.66 -16.79 9.51
C SER A 118 7.59 -15.59 9.67
N ALA A 119 8.22 -15.12 8.59
CA ALA A 119 9.23 -14.06 8.64
C ALA A 119 8.63 -12.65 8.62
N GLY A 120 7.33 -12.51 8.29
CA GLY A 120 6.48 -11.30 8.41
C GLY A 120 7.17 -9.94 8.25
N VAL A 121 6.89 -9.21 7.15
CA VAL A 121 7.39 -7.84 7.01
C VAL A 121 6.60 -6.90 7.94
N VAL A 122 7.29 -6.32 8.92
CA VAL A 122 6.68 -5.38 9.89
C VAL A 122 6.85 -3.92 9.51
N ALA A 123 7.84 -3.60 8.67
CA ALA A 123 8.13 -2.26 8.19
C ALA A 123 8.97 -2.32 6.91
N ALA A 124 8.83 -1.29 6.08
CA ALA A 124 9.72 -1.02 4.96
C ALA A 124 10.07 0.47 4.95
N ARG A 125 11.27 0.80 4.47
CA ARG A 125 11.72 2.18 4.30
C ARG A 125 12.67 2.27 3.12
N TRP A 126 12.49 3.29 2.30
CA TRP A 126 13.39 3.62 1.21
C TRP A 126 14.69 4.22 1.75
N LEU A 127 15.83 3.75 1.23
CA LEU A 127 17.15 4.29 1.55
C LEU A 127 17.50 5.33 0.49
N GLY A 128 17.74 6.57 0.89
CA GLY A 128 17.98 7.71 0.01
C GLY A 128 18.00 9.01 0.79
N VAL A 129 18.21 10.14 0.13
CA VAL A 129 18.30 11.44 0.81
C VAL A 129 16.89 11.86 1.25
N ASP A 130 16.63 11.74 2.55
CA ASP A 130 15.61 12.54 3.23
C ASP A 130 16.03 14.01 3.03
N HIS A 131 15.33 14.74 2.15
CA HIS A 131 15.55 16.18 1.97
C HIS A 131 14.68 16.98 2.94
#